data_AF-A0A820PND6-F1
#
_entry.id   AF-A0A820PND6-F1
#
_cell.length_a   1.000
_cell.length_b   1.000
_cell.length_c   1.000
_cell.angle_alpha   90.00
_cell.angle_beta   90.00
_cell.angle_gamma   90.00
#
_symmetry.space_group_name_H-M   'P 1'
#
loop_
_entity.id
_entity.type
_entity.pdbx_description
1 polymer ?
#
loop_
_entity_poly.entity_id
_entity_poly.type
_entity_poly.pdbx_seq_one_letter_code
_entity_poly.pdbx_strand_id
1 'polypeptide(L)'
;MASQTMFNSSPNIINGNDPKNVSATNYSVEEIERIINDFYSPTSQLTVPQRQQLNSILECLQYSQIAWDFSWKLLNTTKSPSVQFFGAVALCNKISKHLSELDDNQIQQLFQQLIQRLIFYIS
;
A
#
# COMPACT_ATOMS: atom_id res chain seq x y z
N MET A 1 -16.19 33.75 25.80
CA MET A 1 -16.33 33.66 24.33
C MET A 1 -14.96 33.86 23.71
N ALA A 2 -14.65 33.06 22.69
CA ALA A 2 -13.35 32.85 22.02
C ALA A 2 -12.41 31.84 22.71
N SER A 3 -12.23 30.68 22.09
CA SER A 3 -10.93 30.25 21.52
C SER A 3 -11.05 28.94 20.74
N GLN A 4 -10.40 28.93 19.58
CA GLN A 4 -9.90 27.82 18.75
C GLN A 4 -10.75 26.56 18.53
N THR A 5 -11.12 26.34 17.27
CA THR A 5 -10.80 25.09 16.55
C THR A 5 -10.54 25.41 15.08
N MET A 6 -9.32 25.86 14.79
CA MET A 6 -8.71 25.67 13.47
C MET A 6 -8.29 24.20 13.37
N PHE A 7 -9.11 23.34 12.79
CA PHE A 7 -8.68 22.05 12.19
C PHE A 7 -9.76 21.60 11.20
N ASN A 8 -10.05 22.44 10.21
CA ASN A 8 -10.76 21.97 9.01
C ASN A 8 -9.82 22.08 7.83
N SER A 9 -8.96 21.08 7.70
CA SER A 9 -8.19 20.79 6.50
C SER A 9 -8.13 19.27 6.36
N SER A 10 -9.29 18.62 6.36
CA SER A 10 -9.40 17.31 5.73
C SER A 10 -9.26 17.54 4.24
N PRO A 11 -8.17 17.07 3.59
CA PRO A 11 -8.07 17.17 2.15
C PRO A 11 -9.20 16.33 1.58
N ASN A 12 -9.98 16.97 0.72
CA ASN A 12 -11.02 16.41 -0.11
C ASN A 12 -10.39 15.36 -1.06
N ILE A 13 -10.15 14.13 -0.58
CA ILE A 13 -9.74 12.98 -1.39
C ILE A 13 -10.99 12.23 -1.88
N ILE A 14 -12.10 12.92 -2.15
CA ILE A 14 -13.31 12.27 -2.67
C ILE A 14 -13.91 13.14 -3.76
N ASN A 15 -13.11 13.41 -4.80
CA ASN A 15 -13.68 13.74 -6.10
C ASN A 15 -14.23 12.44 -6.69
N GLY A 16 -15.53 12.46 -6.98
CA GLY A 16 -16.32 11.31 -7.40
C GLY A 16 -15.88 10.75 -8.74
N ASN A 17 -14.96 9.80 -8.69
CA ASN A 17 -14.67 8.91 -9.80
C ASN A 17 -15.24 7.54 -9.48
N ASP A 18 -16.04 7.04 -10.41
CA ASP A 18 -16.65 5.70 -10.39
C ASP A 18 -15.67 4.61 -9.92
N PRO A 19 -16.15 3.60 -9.17
CA PRO A 19 -15.34 2.48 -8.68
C PRO A 19 -14.75 1.59 -9.79
N LYS A 20 -14.98 1.91 -11.08
CA LYS A 20 -14.48 1.20 -12.25
C LYS A 20 -13.30 1.88 -12.95
N ASN A 21 -12.85 3.06 -12.49
CA ASN A 21 -11.67 3.75 -13.04
C ASN A 21 -10.64 4.07 -11.96
N VAL A 22 -10.31 3.07 -11.14
CA VAL A 22 -9.11 3.11 -10.31
C VAL A 22 -7.98 2.53 -11.14
N SER A 23 -7.40 3.34 -12.02
CA SER A 23 -6.17 2.95 -12.72
C SER A 23 -5.04 2.90 -11.69
N ALA A 24 -4.66 1.70 -11.25
CA ALA A 24 -3.64 1.46 -10.22
C ALA A 24 -2.21 1.93 -10.60
N THR A 25 -2.05 2.67 -11.70
CA THR A 25 -0.76 3.07 -12.25
C THR A 25 -0.27 4.43 -11.76
N ASN A 26 -1.07 5.19 -11.01
CA ASN A 26 -0.75 6.58 -10.66
C ASN A 26 -0.75 6.88 -9.15
N TYR A 27 -0.57 5.85 -8.30
CA TYR A 27 -0.48 6.03 -6.86
C TYR A 27 0.98 6.06 -6.40
N SER A 28 1.37 7.14 -5.73
CA SER A 28 2.64 7.25 -5.01
C SER A 28 2.65 6.40 -3.74
N VAL A 29 3.84 6.11 -3.22
CA VAL A 29 4.02 5.28 -2.01
C VAL A 29 3.36 5.95 -0.81
N GLU A 30 3.47 7.26 -0.72
CA GLU A 30 2.92 8.10 0.33
C GLU A 30 1.38 8.08 0.31
N GLU A 31 0.77 8.08 -0.88
CA GLU A 31 -0.68 7.93 -1.04
C GLU A 31 -1.15 6.53 -0.64
N ILE A 32 -0.42 5.48 -1.04
CA ILE A 32 -0.72 4.11 -0.65
C ILE A 32 -0.68 3.97 0.87
N GLU A 33 0.34 4.53 1.52
CA GLU A 33 0.46 4.53 2.98
C GLU A 33 -0.69 5.25 3.67
N ARG A 34 -1.11 6.40 3.12
CA ARG A 34 -2.26 7.12 3.64
C ARG A 34 -3.53 6.29 3.52
N ILE A 35 -3.78 5.65 2.37
CA ILE A 35 -4.94 4.78 2.15
C ILE A 35 -4.94 3.60 3.14
N ILE A 36 -3.79 2.96 3.35
CA ILE A 36 -3.65 1.85 4.31
C ILE A 36 -3.94 2.36 5.72
N ASN A 37 -3.34 3.46 6.14
CA ASN A 37 -3.55 4.02 7.47
C ASN A 37 -5.01 4.43 7.68
N ASP A 38 -5.65 5.06 6.69
CA ASP A 38 -7.07 5.42 6.75
C ASP A 38 -7.96 4.16 6.83
N PHE A 39 -7.61 3.08 6.13
CA PHE A 39 -8.38 1.82 6.13
C PHE A 39 -8.26 1.03 7.45
N TYR A 40 -7.06 0.99 8.04
CA TYR A 40 -6.75 0.21 9.25
C TYR A 40 -6.86 1.02 10.55
N SER A 41 -6.95 2.36 10.49
CA SER A 41 -7.08 3.17 11.69
C SER A 41 -8.43 2.96 12.37
N PRO A 42 -8.45 2.63 13.68
CA PRO A 42 -9.70 2.42 14.42
C PRO A 42 -10.48 3.71 14.64
N THR A 43 -9.85 4.88 14.45
CA THR A 43 -10.46 6.21 14.63
C THR A 43 -11.03 6.76 13.31
N SER A 44 -10.86 6.05 12.20
CA SER A 44 -11.37 6.46 10.89
C SER A 44 -12.90 6.47 10.87
N GLN A 45 -13.50 7.65 10.69
CA GLN A 45 -14.95 7.82 10.51
C GLN A 45 -15.39 7.49 9.07
N LEU A 46 -14.84 6.42 8.49
CA LEU A 46 -15.17 6.02 7.13
C LEU A 46 -16.54 5.35 7.11
N THR A 47 -17.41 5.82 6.23
CA THR A 47 -18.68 5.17 5.93
C THR A 47 -18.44 3.81 5.25
N VAL A 48 -19.40 2.89 5.33
CA VAL A 48 -19.36 1.58 4.66
C VAL A 48 -18.98 1.70 3.16
N PRO A 49 -19.59 2.58 2.34
CA PRO A 49 -19.20 2.71 0.93
C PRO A 49 -17.77 3.21 0.75
N GLN A 50 -17.27 4.11 1.60
CA GLN A 50 -15.89 4.58 1.53
C GLN A 50 -14.89 3.47 1.87
N ARG A 51 -15.17 2.64 2.89
CA ARG A 51 -14.31 1.48 3.19
C ARG A 51 -14.27 0.48 2.04
N GLN A 52 -15.42 0.22 1.40
CA GLN A 52 -15.49 -0.66 0.24
C GLN A 52 -14.66 -0.11 -0.92
N GLN A 53 -14.71 1.20 -1.16
CA GLN A 53 -13.89 1.85 -2.17
C GLN A 53 -12.39 1.72 -1.88
N LEU A 54 -11.95 2.02 -0.64
CA LEU A 54 -10.54 1.86 -0.26
C LEU A 54 -10.09 0.40 -0.41
N ASN A 55 -10.93 -0.57 -0.02
CA ASN A 55 -10.62 -1.98 -0.22
C ASN A 55 -10.41 -2.32 -1.69
N SER A 56 -11.30 -1.85 -2.59
CA SER A 56 -11.14 -2.09 -4.03
C SER A 56 -9.85 -1.46 -4.59
N ILE A 57 -9.46 -0.27 -4.11
CA ILE A 57 -8.19 0.37 -4.50
C ILE A 57 -7.02 -0.48 -4.02
N LEU A 58 -7.02 -0.91 -2.76
CA LEU A 58 -5.97 -1.75 -2.18
C LEU A 58 -5.86 -3.11 -2.88
N GLU A 59 -6.98 -3.70 -3.29
CA GLU A 59 -6.99 -4.92 -4.10
C GLU A 59 -6.35 -4.66 -5.47
N CYS A 60 -6.77 -3.62 -6.20
CA CYS A 60 -6.18 -3.27 -7.49
C CYS A 60 -4.67 -3.01 -7.40
N LEU A 61 -4.22 -2.33 -6.33
CA LEU A 61 -2.80 -2.06 -6.09
C LEU A 61 -2.00 -3.35 -5.90
N GLN A 62 -2.51 -4.36 -5.21
CA GLN A 62 -1.81 -5.63 -5.00
C GLN A 62 -1.57 -6.42 -6.29
N TYR A 63 -2.42 -6.26 -7.30
CA TYR A 63 -2.28 -6.92 -8.61
C TYR A 63 -1.56 -6.06 -9.65
N SER A 64 -1.35 -4.77 -9.37
CA SER A 64 -0.70 -3.83 -10.28
C SER A 64 0.78 -4.14 -10.51
N GLN A 65 1.34 -3.65 -11.62
CA GLN A 65 2.76 -3.81 -11.91
C GLN A 65 3.66 -3.00 -10.96
N ILE A 66 3.18 -1.83 -10.50
CA ILE A 66 3.89 -0.99 -9.51
C ILE A 66 4.04 -1.65 -8.14
N ALA A 67 3.31 -2.74 -7.87
CA ALA A 67 3.42 -3.51 -6.62
C ALA A 67 4.80 -4.08 -6.39
N TRP A 68 5.55 -4.40 -7.45
CA TRP A 68 6.95 -4.80 -7.30
C TRP A 68 7.78 -3.70 -6.64
N ASP A 69 7.60 -2.44 -7.04
CA ASP A 69 8.40 -1.32 -6.54
C ASP A 69 7.93 -0.81 -5.17
N PHE A 70 6.63 -0.58 -4.99
CA PHE A 70 6.15 0.00 -3.74
C PHE A 70 6.22 -1.00 -2.59
N SER A 71 6.00 -2.30 -2.81
CA SER A 71 5.98 -3.31 -1.74
C SER A 71 7.30 -3.32 -0.96
N TRP A 72 8.43 -3.19 -1.67
CA TRP A 72 9.76 -3.09 -1.05
C TRP A 72 9.97 -1.84 -0.21
N LYS A 73 9.34 -0.72 -0.60
CA LYS A 73 9.38 0.55 0.12
C LYS A 73 8.49 0.51 1.37
N LEU A 74 7.34 -0.16 1.29
CA LEU A 74 6.44 -0.36 2.43
C LEU A 74 7.00 -1.31 3.49
N LEU A 75 7.85 -2.27 3.08
CA LEU A 75 8.57 -3.20 3.96
C LEU A 75 9.71 -2.55 4.78
N ASN A 76 9.82 -1.22 4.79
CA ASN A 76 10.82 -0.53 5.60
C ASN A 76 10.41 -0.54 7.09
N THR A 77 11.37 -0.82 7.98
CA THR A 77 11.15 -0.91 9.44
C THR A 77 10.72 0.42 10.07
N THR A 78 10.91 1.54 9.38
CA THR A 78 10.43 2.86 9.82
C THR A 78 8.92 3.06 9.65
N LYS A 79 8.22 2.15 8.97
CA LYS A 79 6.78 2.26 8.64
C LYS A 79 5.92 1.53 9.67
N SER A 80 4.62 1.84 9.72
CA SER A 80 3.69 1.21 10.66
C SER A 80 3.54 -0.31 10.37
N PRO A 81 3.23 -1.14 11.38
CA PRO A 81 3.03 -2.58 11.17
C PRO A 81 1.96 -2.91 10.11
N SER A 82 0.88 -2.11 10.04
CA SER A 82 -0.17 -2.27 9.02
C SER A 82 0.34 -2.03 7.60
N VAL A 83 1.20 -1.03 7.42
CA VAL A 83 1.84 -0.71 6.14
C VAL A 83 2.82 -1.82 5.74
N GLN A 84 3.67 -2.27 6.67
CA GLN A 84 4.60 -3.36 6.41
C GLN A 84 3.87 -4.66 6.04
N PHE A 85 2.79 -4.97 6.75
CA PHE A 85 1.96 -6.14 6.47
C PHE A 85 1.37 -6.10 5.07
N PHE A 86 0.80 -4.97 4.66
CA PHE A 86 0.29 -4.81 3.30
C PHE A 86 1.39 -4.97 2.24
N GLY A 87 2.56 -4.35 2.46
CA GLY A 87 3.72 -4.51 1.58
C GLY A 87 4.17 -5.97 1.45
N ALA A 88 4.22 -6.70 2.56
CA ALA A 88 4.57 -8.12 2.58
C ALA A 88 3.56 -8.96 1.81
N VAL A 89 2.25 -8.75 2.03
CA VAL A 89 1.18 -9.47 1.33
C VAL A 89 1.23 -9.19 -0.17
N ALA A 90 1.39 -7.93 -0.57
CA ALA A 90 1.52 -7.53 -1.97
C ALA A 90 2.72 -8.22 -2.64
N LEU A 91 3.88 -8.22 -1.98
CA LEU A 91 5.09 -8.88 -2.50
C LEU A 91 4.91 -10.41 -2.59
N CYS A 92 4.38 -11.05 -1.55
CA CYS A 92 4.12 -12.49 -1.53
C CYS A 92 3.15 -12.91 -2.66
N ASN A 93 2.09 -12.14 -2.89
CA ASN A 93 1.14 -12.39 -3.95
C ASN A 93 1.80 -12.24 -5.34
N LYS A 94 2.65 -11.22 -5.52
CA LYS A 94 3.41 -11.02 -6.77
C LYS A 94 4.41 -12.15 -7.02
N ILE A 95 5.16 -12.57 -6.00
CA ILE A 95 6.07 -13.73 -6.10
C ILE A 95 5.30 -15.01 -6.39
N SER A 96 4.15 -15.21 -5.77
CA SER A 96 3.42 -16.49 -5.91
C SER A 96 2.69 -16.62 -7.24
N LYS A 97 2.16 -15.52 -7.79
CA LYS A 97 1.27 -15.55 -8.97
C LYS A 97 1.85 -14.90 -10.22
N HIS A 98 2.81 -14.00 -10.07
CA HIS A 98 3.31 -13.12 -11.13
C HIS A 98 4.84 -13.21 -11.29
N LEU A 99 5.48 -14.25 -10.76
CA LEU A 99 6.93 -14.45 -10.90
C LEU A 99 7.37 -14.53 -12.36
N SER A 100 6.52 -15.08 -13.23
CA SER A 100 6.75 -15.19 -14.67
C SER A 100 6.76 -13.84 -15.40
N GLU A 101 6.43 -12.73 -14.73
CA GLU A 101 6.59 -11.37 -15.27
C GLU A 101 8.05 -10.89 -15.23
N LEU A 102 8.92 -11.59 -14.48
CA LEU A 102 10.31 -11.23 -14.27
C LEU A 102 11.24 -12.16 -15.04
N ASP A 103 12.33 -11.60 -15.56
CA ASP A 103 13.40 -12.39 -16.18
C ASP A 103 14.23 -13.13 -15.11
N ASP A 104 14.93 -14.20 -15.50
CA ASP A 104 15.74 -15.02 -14.59
C ASP A 104 16.74 -14.21 -13.74
N ASN A 105 17.33 -13.15 -14.32
CA ASN A 105 18.24 -12.25 -13.61
C ASN A 105 17.51 -11.42 -12.54
N GLN A 106 16.31 -10.92 -12.85
CA GLN A 106 15.48 -10.17 -11.90
C GLN A 106 14.99 -11.07 -10.76
N ILE A 107 14.63 -12.32 -11.07
CA ILE A 107 14.28 -13.34 -10.07
C ILE A 107 15.47 -13.62 -9.13
N GLN A 108 16.67 -13.80 -9.68
CA GLN A 108 17.88 -14.00 -8.86
C GLN A 108 18.15 -12.81 -7.93
N GLN A 109 18.06 -11.59 -8.44
CA GLN A 109 18.23 -10.38 -7.62
C GLN A 109 17.17 -10.29 -6.52
N LEU A 110 15.91 -10.62 -6.83
CA LEU A 110 14.81 -10.64 -5.87
C LEU A 110 15.09 -11.60 -4.71
N PHE A 111 15.52 -12.82 -5.01
CA PHE A 111 15.86 -13.81 -3.98
C PHE A 111 17.05 -13.38 -3.14
N GLN A 112 18.09 -12.77 -3.74
CA GLN A 112 19.22 -12.23 -2.98
C GLN A 112 18.76 -11.13 -2.02
N GLN A 113 17.91 -10.20 -2.46
CA GLN A 113 17.37 -9.15 -1.60
C GLN A 113 16.50 -9.71 -0.47
N LEU A 114 15.67 -10.72 -0.73
CA LEU A 114 14.87 -11.42 0.29
C LEU A 114 15.76 -12.05 1.36
N ILE A 115 16.76 -12.82 0.95
CA ILE A 115 17.67 -13.52 1.86
C ILE A 115 18.46 -12.50 2.70
N GLN A 116 18.97 -11.44 2.07
CA GLN A 116 19.70 -10.39 2.78
C GLN A 116 18.83 -9.71 3.86
N ARG A 117 17.57 -9.41 3.55
CA ARG A 117 16.65 -8.83 4.54
C ARG A 117 16.28 -9.81 5.65
N LEU A 118 16.09 -11.10 5.32
CA LEU A 118 15.81 -12.13 6.32
C LEU A 118 16.98 -12.30 7.28
N ILE A 119 18.22 -12.28 6.76
CA ILE A 119 19.44 -12.29 7.58
C ILE A 119 19.48 -11.04 8.48
N PHE A 120 19.22 -9.85 7.94
CA PHE A 120 19.18 -8.61 8.72
C PHE A 120 18.13 -8.61 9.83
N TYR A 121 17.00 -9.30 9.63
CA TYR A 121 15.94 -9.38 10.64
C TYR A 121 16.25 -10.41 11.74
N ILE A 122 17.12 -11.39 11.47
CA ILE A 122 17.49 -12.46 12.41
C ILE A 122 18.77 -12.14 13.18
N SER A 123 19.65 -11.29 12.64
CA SER A 123 20.90 -10.84 13.30
C SER A 123 20.66 -9.73 14.31
#